data_AF-A0A7W8KF20-F1
#
_entry.id   AF-A0A7W8KF20-F1
#
_cell.length_a   1.000
_cell.length_b   1.000
_cell.length_c   1.000
_cell.angle_alpha   90.00
_cell.angle_beta   90.00
_cell.angle_gamma   90.00
#
_symmetry.space_group_name_H-M   'P 1'
#
loop_
_entity.id
_entity.type
_entity.pdbx_description
1 polymer ?
#
loop_
_entity_poly.entity_id
_entity_poly.type
_entity_poly.pdbx_seq_one_letter_code
_entity_poly.pdbx_strand_id
1 'polypeptide(L)'
;MPSGRVHNLINIGAYSVISAGALIASRQQLVTITPAQALAFTLAFAVGTFLLSPDLDLAEGRVDSKRHWGLLGVLWVPYGLLFSHRGLSHSWVLGPLTRLAYVALMVALVVGLLRYVAPGVPLPEVPQPISVKVALPLVAGYYASQWLHLIADGVRPDHGMKRGVRKVRRR
;
A
#
# COMPACT_ATOMS: atom_id res chain seq x y z
N MET A 1 4.00 8.99 -17.98
CA MET A 1 3.27 8.46 -16.81
C MET A 1 2.55 9.63 -16.17
N PRO A 2 1.34 9.45 -15.65
CA PRO A 2 0.72 10.47 -14.81
C PRO A 2 1.70 10.85 -13.68
N SER A 3 1.63 12.09 -13.21
CA SER A 3 2.46 12.47 -12.05
C SER A 3 1.87 11.88 -10.77
N GLY A 4 2.67 11.78 -9.70
CA GLY A 4 2.19 11.35 -8.38
C GLY A 4 0.94 12.12 -7.93
N ARG A 5 0.88 13.43 -8.21
CA ARG A 5 -0.31 14.27 -8.00
C ARG A 5 -1.55 13.80 -8.75
N VAL A 6 -1.41 13.39 -10.01
CA VAL A 6 -2.53 12.85 -10.80
C VAL A 6 -3.00 11.51 -10.24
N HIS A 7 -2.08 10.63 -9.84
CA HIS A 7 -2.44 9.37 -9.19
C HIS A 7 -3.20 9.59 -7.88
N ASN A 8 -2.74 10.52 -7.05
CA ASN A 8 -3.43 10.90 -5.81
C ASN A 8 -4.84 11.46 -6.10
N LEU A 9 -4.98 12.33 -7.10
CA LEU A 9 -6.28 12.88 -7.49
C LEU A 9 -7.25 11.78 -7.95
N ILE A 10 -6.78 10.84 -8.77
CA ILE A 10 -7.59 9.69 -9.22
C ILE A 10 -8.04 8.86 -8.02
N ASN A 11 -7.12 8.55 -7.10
CA ASN A 11 -7.44 7.79 -5.89
C ASN A 11 -8.47 8.50 -5.01
N ILE A 12 -8.32 9.81 -4.77
CA ILE A 12 -9.27 10.59 -3.95
C ILE A 12 -10.63 10.68 -4.63
N GLY A 13 -10.67 10.89 -5.95
CA GLY A 13 -11.90 10.92 -6.73
C GLY A 13 -12.64 9.58 -6.67
N ALA A 14 -11.94 8.48 -6.92
CA ALA A 14 -12.50 7.14 -6.82
C ALA A 14 -12.96 6.80 -5.40
N TYR A 15 -12.18 7.18 -4.39
CA TYR A 15 -12.57 7.01 -2.98
C TYR A 15 -13.88 7.75 -2.66
N SER A 16 -14.06 8.96 -3.17
CA SER A 16 -15.29 9.74 -2.97
C SER A 16 -16.50 9.02 -3.57
N VAL A 17 -16.36 8.48 -4.79
CA VAL A 17 -17.43 7.71 -5.46
C VAL A 17 -17.74 6.41 -4.70
N ILE A 18 -16.71 5.65 -4.30
CA ILE A 18 -16.88 4.40 -3.54
C ILE A 18 -17.56 4.69 -2.20
N SER A 19 -17.14 5.75 -1.50
CA SER A 19 -17.71 6.13 -0.20
C SER A 19 -19.16 6.56 -0.32
N ALA A 20 -19.52 7.34 -1.34
CA ALA A 20 -20.89 7.73 -1.62
C ALA A 20 -21.76 6.50 -1.93
N GLY A 21 -21.28 5.58 -2.78
CA GLY A 21 -21.98 4.33 -3.10
C GLY A 21 -22.18 3.44 -1.87
N ALA A 22 -21.14 3.28 -1.04
CA ALA A 22 -21.21 2.53 0.21
C ALA A 22 -22.22 3.13 1.20
N LEU A 23 -22.27 4.46 1.31
CA LEU A 23 -23.24 5.16 2.15
C LEU A 23 -24.68 4.95 1.65
N ILE A 24 -24.91 5.08 0.35
CA ILE A 24 -26.24 4.85 -0.26
C ILE A 24 -26.68 3.40 -0.04
N ALA A 25 -25.81 2.42 -0.32
CA ALA A 25 -26.09 1.00 -0.11
C ALA A 25 -26.39 0.69 1.36
N SER A 26 -25.66 1.31 2.29
CA SER A 26 -25.91 1.16 3.72
C SER A 26 -27.24 1.76 4.16
N ARG A 27 -27.62 2.94 3.63
CA ARG A 27 -28.93 3.57 3.92
C ARG A 27 -30.10 2.76 3.37
N GLN A 28 -29.91 2.10 2.23
CA GLN A 28 -30.89 1.20 1.63
C GLN A 28 -30.89 -0.20 2.27
N GLN A 29 -30.10 -0.43 3.33
CA GLN A 29 -29.97 -1.71 4.02
C GLN A 29 -29.50 -2.87 3.12
N LEU A 30 -28.86 -2.56 1.98
CA LEU A 30 -28.29 -3.57 1.07
C LEU A 30 -27.01 -4.19 1.63
N VAL A 31 -26.25 -3.40 2.41
CA VAL A 31 -25.01 -3.83 3.07
C VAL A 31 -24.94 -3.18 4.45
N THR A 32 -24.50 -3.92 5.46
CA THR A 32 -24.19 -3.34 6.78
C THR A 32 -22.71 -3.02 6.87
N ILE A 33 -22.37 -1.72 6.93
CA ILE A 33 -20.99 -1.24 7.09
C ILE A 33 -20.91 -0.52 8.43
N THR A 34 -20.15 -1.08 9.37
CA THR A 34 -19.93 -0.43 10.67
C THR A 34 -18.96 0.76 10.52
N PRO A 35 -19.02 1.76 11.43
CA PRO A 35 -18.05 2.86 11.43
C PRO A 35 -16.60 2.37 11.52
N ALA A 36 -16.34 1.30 12.27
CA ALA A 36 -15.01 0.70 12.39
C ALA A 36 -14.52 0.10 11.05
N GLN A 37 -15.40 -0.56 10.29
CA GLN A 37 -15.07 -1.10 8.97
C GLN A 37 -14.80 0.01 7.95
N ALA A 38 -15.64 1.05 7.96
CA ALA A 38 -15.44 2.21 7.10
C ALA A 38 -14.09 2.89 7.42
N LEU A 39 -13.81 3.15 8.70
CA LEU A 39 -12.55 3.75 9.13
C LEU A 39 -11.34 2.89 8.74
N ALA A 40 -11.41 1.57 8.96
CA ALA A 40 -10.35 0.65 8.58
C ALA A 40 -10.05 0.71 7.07
N PHE A 41 -11.10 0.67 6.24
CA PHE A 41 -10.96 0.80 4.79
C PHE A 41 -10.35 2.16 4.41
N THR A 42 -10.86 3.25 4.95
CA THR A 42 -10.40 4.62 4.68
C THR A 42 -8.93 4.80 5.03
N LEU A 43 -8.51 4.35 6.22
CA LEU A 43 -7.12 4.47 6.66
C LEU A 43 -6.19 3.64 5.77
N ALA A 44 -6.56 2.39 5.46
CA ALA A 44 -5.74 1.55 4.60
C ALA A 44 -5.65 2.09 3.17
N PHE A 45 -6.76 2.62 2.63
CA PHE A 45 -6.78 3.29 1.33
C PHE A 45 -5.87 4.53 1.33
N ALA A 46 -5.99 5.39 2.34
CA ALA A 46 -5.18 6.60 2.46
C ALA A 46 -3.68 6.28 2.61
N VAL A 47 -3.33 5.31 3.47
CA VAL A 47 -1.95 4.81 3.60
C VAL A 47 -1.45 4.27 2.25
N GLY A 48 -2.29 3.50 1.56
CA GLY A 48 -1.99 2.95 0.25
C GLY A 48 -1.77 4.00 -0.83
N THR A 49 -2.56 5.08 -0.83
CA THR A 49 -2.45 6.21 -1.78
C THR A 49 -1.23 7.06 -1.49
N PHE A 50 -1.08 7.54 -0.24
CA PHE A 50 -0.10 8.59 0.06
C PHE A 50 1.26 8.02 0.46
N LEU A 51 1.30 6.97 1.27
CA LEU A 51 2.54 6.44 1.84
C LEU A 51 3.09 5.25 1.08
N LEU A 52 2.23 4.37 0.55
CA LEU A 52 2.61 3.09 -0.02
C LEU A 52 2.29 2.97 -1.52
N SER A 53 2.33 4.07 -2.28
CA SER A 53 2.09 4.09 -3.73
C SER A 53 3.08 3.21 -4.52
N PRO A 54 2.72 2.68 -5.70
CA PRO A 54 3.63 1.90 -6.55
C PRO A 54 4.91 2.64 -6.92
N ASP A 55 4.86 3.97 -6.98
CA ASP A 55 6.00 4.84 -7.33
C ASP A 55 7.16 4.80 -6.32
N LEU A 56 6.99 4.14 -5.16
CA LEU A 56 8.09 3.91 -4.21
C LEU A 56 9.25 3.11 -4.82
N ASP A 57 9.01 2.37 -5.91
CA ASP A 57 10.06 1.66 -6.65
C ASP A 57 11.00 2.57 -7.47
N LEU A 58 10.73 3.89 -7.52
CA LEU A 58 11.62 4.86 -8.14
C LEU A 58 12.74 5.27 -7.17
N ALA A 59 13.89 4.59 -7.24
CA ALA A 59 15.04 4.78 -6.33
C ALA A 59 15.51 6.24 -6.22
N GLU A 60 15.80 6.89 -7.36
CA GLU A 60 16.41 8.22 -7.45
C GLU A 60 15.39 9.38 -7.48
N GLY A 61 14.11 9.06 -7.62
CA GLY A 61 13.05 10.05 -7.79
C GLY A 61 12.61 10.71 -6.49
N ARG A 62 12.46 12.04 -6.49
CA ARG A 62 11.66 12.79 -5.49
C ARG A 62 10.16 12.57 -5.76
N VAL A 63 9.67 11.36 -5.50
CA VAL A 63 8.25 11.01 -5.63
C VAL A 63 7.45 11.45 -4.40
N ASP A 64 6.18 11.79 -4.62
CA ASP A 64 5.31 12.33 -3.56
C ASP A 64 5.19 11.36 -2.38
N SER A 65 5.09 10.05 -2.63
CA SER A 65 5.03 9.08 -1.54
C SER A 65 6.27 9.06 -0.66
N LYS A 66 7.48 9.15 -1.23
CA LYS A 66 8.71 9.29 -0.43
C LYS A 66 8.71 10.59 0.40
N ARG A 67 8.14 11.67 -0.14
CA ARG A 67 8.01 12.95 0.59
C ARG A 67 7.03 12.85 1.78
N HIS A 68 5.95 12.09 1.66
CA HIS A 68 5.00 11.88 2.76
C HIS A 68 5.59 11.10 3.94
N TRP A 69 6.64 10.30 3.72
CA TRP A 69 7.42 9.70 4.80
C TRP A 69 8.38 10.69 5.50
N GLY A 70 8.50 11.93 5.01
CA GLY A 70 9.44 12.92 5.51
C GLY A 70 10.87 12.42 5.43
N LEU A 71 11.61 12.54 6.54
CA LEU A 71 13.00 12.06 6.63
C LEU A 71 13.11 10.54 6.45
N LEU A 72 12.08 9.78 6.83
CA LEU A 72 12.05 8.32 6.66
C LEU A 72 11.89 7.89 5.20
N GLY A 73 11.65 8.82 4.27
CA GLY A 73 11.59 8.55 2.84
C GLY A 73 12.89 7.92 2.28
N VAL A 74 14.04 8.19 2.92
CA VAL A 74 15.33 7.59 2.54
C VAL A 74 15.34 6.06 2.71
N LEU A 75 14.54 5.53 3.65
CA LEU A 75 14.42 4.09 3.87
C LEU A 75 13.83 3.37 2.66
N TRP A 76 13.21 4.08 1.71
CA TRP A 76 12.68 3.51 0.48
C TRP A 76 13.66 3.51 -0.69
N VAL A 77 14.87 4.06 -0.51
CA VAL A 77 15.92 4.00 -1.56
C VAL A 77 16.31 2.55 -1.86
N PRO A 78 16.62 1.68 -0.88
CA PRO A 78 16.98 0.28 -1.16
C PRO A 78 15.84 -0.48 -1.84
N TYR A 79 14.58 -0.19 -1.49
CA TYR A 79 13.43 -0.78 -2.16
C TYR A 79 13.41 -0.46 -3.67
N GLY A 80 13.61 0.79 -4.05
CA GLY A 80 13.67 1.20 -5.46
C GLY A 80 14.92 0.71 -6.20
N LEU A 81 15.99 0.38 -5.48
CA LEU A 81 17.17 -0.27 -6.08
C LEU A 81 16.91 -1.78 -6.34
N LEU A 82 16.16 -2.43 -5.45
CA LEU A 82 15.83 -3.85 -5.55
C LEU A 82 14.78 -4.12 -6.65
N PHE A 83 13.74 -3.29 -6.73
CA PHE A 83 12.65 -3.44 -7.67
C PHE A 83 12.76 -2.44 -8.81
N SER A 84 12.98 -2.93 -10.03
CA SER A 84 12.94 -2.07 -11.21
C SER A 84 11.53 -1.51 -11.39
N HIS A 85 11.42 -0.21 -11.64
CA HIS A 85 10.17 0.45 -11.97
C HIS A 85 9.42 -0.28 -13.09
N ARG A 86 8.10 -0.50 -12.92
CA ARG A 86 7.24 -1.34 -13.79
C ARG A 86 7.61 -2.84 -13.82
N GLY A 87 8.36 -3.31 -12.83
CA GLY A 87 8.72 -4.72 -12.62
C GLY A 87 7.75 -5.45 -11.69
N LEU A 88 8.27 -6.26 -10.77
CA LEU A 88 7.47 -7.07 -9.85
C LEU A 88 6.66 -6.22 -8.85
N SER A 89 7.24 -5.12 -8.38
CA SER A 89 6.61 -4.07 -7.54
C SER A 89 5.36 -3.47 -8.15
N HIS A 90 5.22 -3.58 -9.47
CA HIS A 90 4.19 -2.98 -10.29
C HIS A 90 3.25 -4.05 -10.87
N SER A 91 2.97 -5.09 -10.09
CA SER A 91 2.01 -6.15 -10.38
C SER A 91 0.81 -6.06 -9.45
N TRP A 92 -0.34 -6.58 -9.89
CA TRP A 92 -1.61 -6.39 -9.18
C TRP A 92 -1.67 -7.06 -7.81
N VAL A 93 -0.99 -8.20 -7.64
CA VAL A 93 -0.99 -8.95 -6.39
C VAL A 93 0.36 -8.84 -5.68
N LEU A 94 1.45 -9.18 -6.37
CA LEU A 94 2.76 -9.26 -5.74
C LEU A 94 3.33 -7.87 -5.42
N GLY A 95 3.05 -6.85 -6.23
CA GLY A 95 3.55 -5.50 -6.00
C GLY A 95 3.09 -4.87 -4.67
N PRO A 96 1.79 -4.93 -4.34
CA PRO A 96 1.31 -4.60 -2.99
C PRO A 96 2.01 -5.42 -1.89
N LEU A 97 2.13 -6.74 -2.08
CA LEU A 97 2.76 -7.63 -1.08
C LEU A 97 4.23 -7.31 -0.85
N THR A 98 5.01 -6.96 -1.88
CA THR A 98 6.43 -6.60 -1.70
C THR A 98 6.60 -5.36 -0.84
N ARG A 99 5.69 -4.39 -0.93
CA ARG A 99 5.70 -3.17 -0.09
C ARG A 99 5.31 -3.48 1.35
N LEU A 100 4.29 -4.30 1.56
CA LEU A 100 3.91 -4.75 2.91
C LEU A 100 5.04 -5.55 3.57
N ALA A 101 5.67 -6.46 2.82
CA ALA A 101 6.84 -7.21 3.30
C ALA A 101 8.01 -6.29 3.66
N TYR A 102 8.24 -5.25 2.86
CA TYR A 102 9.30 -4.27 3.13
C TYR A 102 9.03 -3.43 4.38
N VAL A 103 7.78 -2.98 4.58
CA VAL A 103 7.38 -2.32 5.84
C VAL A 103 7.50 -3.27 7.03
N ALA A 104 7.06 -4.52 6.88
CA ALA A 104 7.19 -5.53 7.94
C ALA A 104 8.65 -5.74 8.35
N LEU A 105 9.57 -5.77 7.37
CA LEU A 105 11.01 -5.83 7.63
C LEU A 105 11.50 -4.59 8.40
N MET A 106 11.13 -3.38 7.99
CA MET A 106 11.50 -2.16 8.73
C MET A 106 11.00 -2.20 10.17
N VAL A 107 9.73 -2.57 10.37
CA VAL A 107 9.13 -2.65 11.70
C VAL A 107 9.84 -3.69 12.56
N ALA A 108 10.14 -4.87 11.99
CA ALA A 108 10.87 -5.93 12.70
C ALA A 108 12.27 -5.47 13.14
N LEU A 109 12.99 -4.73 12.29
CA LEU A 109 14.30 -4.17 12.63
C LEU A 109 14.22 -3.14 13.76
N VAL A 110 13.26 -2.21 13.69
CA VAL A 110 13.05 -1.19 14.73
C VAL A 110 12.65 -1.84 16.05
N VAL A 111 11.68 -2.75 16.02
CA VAL A 111 11.22 -3.49 17.21
C VAL A 111 12.35 -4.34 17.79
N GLY A 112 13.09 -5.07 16.96
CA GLY A 112 14.23 -5.87 17.41
C GLY A 112 15.32 -5.03 18.07
N LEU A 113 15.66 -3.88 17.48
CA LEU A 113 16.60 -2.93 18.06
C LEU A 113 16.10 -2.41 19.41
N LEU A 114 14.84 -1.98 19.49
CA LEU A 114 14.23 -1.49 20.74
C LEU A 114 14.25 -2.56 21.84
N ARG A 115 13.94 -3.82 21.50
CA ARG A 115 14.03 -4.94 22.45
C ARG A 115 15.46 -5.18 22.93
N TYR A 116 16.45 -5.00 22.06
CA TYR A 116 17.86 -5.16 22.41
C TYR A 116 18.37 -4.03 23.32
N VAL A 117 18.09 -2.77 22.99
CA VAL A 117 18.63 -1.61 23.73
C VAL A 117 17.79 -1.20 24.94
N ALA A 118 16.50 -1.51 24.94
CA ALA A 118 15.55 -1.09 25.96
C ALA A 118 14.49 -2.19 26.24
N PRO A 119 14.91 -3.36 26.78
CA PRO A 119 14.03 -4.52 26.94
C PRO A 119 12.80 -4.26 27.82
N GLY A 120 12.88 -3.29 28.73
CA GLY A 120 11.79 -2.90 29.63
C GLY A 120 10.71 -2.02 29.01
N VAL A 121 10.86 -1.55 27.76
CA VAL A 121 9.82 -0.74 27.10
C VAL A 121 8.66 -1.65 26.67
N PRO A 122 7.43 -1.40 27.12
CA PRO A 122 6.27 -2.15 26.64
C PRO A 122 6.05 -1.84 25.16
N LEU A 123 5.86 -2.89 24.36
CA LEU A 123 5.49 -2.74 22.96
C LEU A 123 3.99 -2.90 22.79
N PRO A 124 3.37 -2.21 21.81
CA PRO A 124 1.97 -2.41 21.50
C PRO A 124 1.70 -3.86 21.11
N GLU A 125 0.66 -4.45 21.70
CA GLU A 125 0.20 -5.77 21.31
C GLU A 125 -0.75 -5.67 20.12
N VAL A 126 -0.62 -6.60 19.17
CA VAL A 126 -1.59 -6.77 18.09
C VAL A 126 -2.70 -7.68 18.62
N PRO A 127 -3.96 -7.23 18.66
CA PRO A 127 -5.07 -8.06 19.12
C PRO A 127 -5.14 -9.37 18.32
N GLN A 128 -5.15 -10.50 19.02
CA GLN A 128 -5.31 -11.83 18.44
C GLN A 128 -6.61 -12.50 18.94
N PRO A 129 -7.38 -13.17 18.06
CA PRO A 129 -7.17 -13.28 16.62
C PRO A 129 -7.55 -11.99 15.88
N ILE A 130 -6.87 -11.70 14.77
CA ILE A 130 -7.29 -10.61 13.87
C ILE A 130 -8.60 -11.02 13.20
N SER A 131 -9.70 -10.39 13.61
CA SER A 131 -11.02 -10.66 13.05
C SER A 131 -11.08 -10.35 11.56
N VAL A 132 -11.70 -11.24 10.77
CA VAL A 132 -11.95 -11.01 9.34
C VAL A 132 -12.74 -9.71 9.11
N LYS A 133 -13.60 -9.32 10.05
CA LYS A 133 -14.36 -8.07 9.98
C LYS A 133 -13.45 -6.82 10.01
N VAL A 134 -12.24 -6.94 10.53
CA VAL A 134 -11.21 -5.88 10.56
C VAL A 134 -10.21 -6.06 9.42
N ALA A 135 -9.73 -7.30 9.21
CA ALA A 135 -8.73 -7.59 8.18
C ALA A 135 -9.25 -7.30 6.76
N LEU A 136 -10.49 -7.69 6.46
CA LEU A 136 -11.06 -7.55 5.12
C LEU A 136 -11.12 -6.08 4.65
N PRO A 137 -11.69 -5.12 5.41
CA PRO A 137 -11.69 -3.71 4.98
C PRO A 137 -10.28 -3.11 4.88
N LEU A 138 -9.35 -3.49 5.76
CA LEU A 138 -7.94 -3.06 5.65
C LEU A 138 -7.31 -3.52 4.33
N VAL A 139 -7.41 -4.81 4.04
CA VAL A 139 -6.87 -5.41 2.81
C VAL A 139 -7.55 -4.80 1.59
N ALA A 140 -8.88 -4.68 1.60
CA ALA A 140 -9.65 -4.11 0.50
C ALA A 140 -9.27 -2.65 0.23
N GLY A 141 -9.18 -1.81 1.27
CA GLY A 141 -8.80 -0.40 1.13
C GLY A 141 -7.40 -0.24 0.57
N TYR A 142 -6.43 -0.99 1.12
CA TYR A 142 -5.06 -0.98 0.64
C TYR A 142 -4.98 -1.43 -0.83
N TYR A 143 -5.54 -2.58 -1.19
CA TYR A 143 -5.47 -3.10 -2.55
C TYR A 143 -6.22 -2.22 -3.56
N ALA A 144 -7.38 -1.66 -3.19
CA ALA A 144 -8.13 -0.75 -4.06
C ALA A 144 -7.29 0.46 -4.48
N SER A 145 -6.57 1.08 -3.53
CA SER A 145 -5.69 2.22 -3.86
C SER A 145 -4.54 1.82 -4.78
N GLN A 146 -4.03 0.59 -4.65
CA GLN A 146 -2.96 0.07 -5.51
C GLN A 146 -3.45 -0.19 -6.93
N TRP A 147 -4.63 -0.81 -7.07
CA TRP A 147 -5.18 -1.13 -8.38
C TRP A 147 -5.58 0.11 -9.15
N LEU A 148 -6.17 1.10 -8.49
CA LEU A 148 -6.47 2.38 -9.13
C LEU A 148 -5.22 3.07 -9.68
N HIS A 149 -4.10 3.03 -8.95
CA HIS A 149 -2.81 3.52 -9.45
C HIS A 149 -2.36 2.75 -10.69
N LEU A 150 -2.38 1.41 -10.65
CA LEU A 150 -1.97 0.55 -11.76
C LEU A 150 -2.87 0.73 -13.00
N ILE A 151 -4.17 0.92 -12.80
CA ILE A 151 -5.14 1.22 -13.87
C ILE A 151 -4.79 2.57 -14.51
N ALA A 152 -4.50 3.59 -13.70
CA ALA A 152 -4.08 4.90 -14.20
C ALA A 152 -2.75 4.83 -14.99
N ASP A 153 -1.86 3.89 -14.64
CA ASP A 153 -0.62 3.62 -15.39
C ASP A 153 -0.79 2.74 -16.64
N GLY A 154 -2.02 2.26 -16.91
CA GLY A 154 -2.33 1.37 -18.03
C GLY A 154 -1.76 -0.04 -17.87
N VAL A 155 -1.51 -0.49 -16.63
CA VAL A 155 -0.82 -1.74 -16.32
C VAL A 155 -1.82 -2.89 -16.30
N ARG A 156 -1.65 -3.83 -17.24
CA ARG A 156 -2.44 -5.06 -17.29
C ARG A 156 -2.04 -6.02 -16.15
N PRO A 157 -2.98 -6.85 -15.64
CA PRO A 157 -2.71 -7.78 -14.53
C PRO A 157 -1.48 -8.69 -14.70
N ASP A 158 -1.15 -9.06 -15.94
CA ASP A 158 -0.05 -9.97 -16.28
C ASP A 158 1.29 -9.28 -16.59
N HIS A 159 1.32 -7.95 -16.64
CA HIS A 159 2.44 -7.18 -17.19
C HIS A 159 3.74 -7.29 -16.37
N GLY A 160 3.67 -7.12 -15.05
CA GLY A 160 4.85 -7.13 -14.16
C GLY A 160 5.51 -8.50 -14.04
N MET A 161 4.73 -9.59 -14.04
CA MET A 161 5.24 -10.96 -13.89
C MET A 161 6.09 -11.38 -15.10
N LYS A 162 5.64 -11.07 -16.32
CA LYS A 162 6.34 -11.44 -17.56
C LYS A 162 7.71 -10.76 -17.68
N ARG A 163 7.85 -9.51 -17.23
CA ARG A 163 9.13 -8.79 -17.21
C ARG A 163 10.08 -9.31 -16.12
N GLY A 164 9.57 -9.59 -14.92
CA GLY A 164 10.38 -10.15 -13.83
C GLY A 164 11.04 -11.48 -14.20
N VAL A 165 10.25 -12.41 -14.74
CA VAL A 165 10.74 -13.74 -15.19
C VAL A 165 11.79 -13.61 -16.30
N ARG A 166 11.63 -12.67 -17.23
CA ARG A 166 12.64 -12.41 -18.29
C ARG A 166 13.96 -11.89 -17.75
N LYS A 167 13.96 -11.11 -16.66
CA LYS A 167 15.18 -10.59 -16.04
C LYS A 167 15.96 -11.69 -15.32
N VAL A 168 15.24 -12.57 -14.60
CA VAL A 168 15.86 -13.72 -13.92
C VAL A 168 16.44 -14.71 -14.94
N ARG A 169 15.73 -14.98 -16.05
CA ARG A 169 16.22 -15.87 -17.13
C ARG A 169 17.42 -15.34 -17.92
N ARG A 170 17.78 -14.06 -17.78
CA ARG A 170 18.89 -13.41 -18.50
C ARG A 170 20.14 -13.20 -17.62
N ARG A 171 20.07 -13.58 -16.35
CA ARG A 171 21.21 -13.65 -15.43
C ARG A 171 21.58 -15.11 -15.23
#